data_AF-A0A8T4WTT5-F1
#
_entry.id   AF-A0A8T4WTT5-F1
#
_cell.length_a   1.000
_cell.length_b   1.000
_cell.length_c   1.000
_cell.angle_alpha   90.00
_cell.angle_beta   90.00
_cell.angle_gamma   90.00
#
_symmetry.space_group_name_H-M   'P 1'
#
loop_
_entity.id
_entity.type
_entity.pdbx_description
1 polymer ?
#
loop_
_entity_poly.entity_id
_entity_poly.type
_entity_poly.pdbx_seq_one_letter_code
_entity_poly.pdbx_strand_id
1 'polypeptide(L)' 'GRFELILYSNPGFTAQVLVSSARALQKMKETFGPGAYNMTQVPPDYYSPKSPGEIREELV' A
#
# COMPACT_ATOMS: atom_id res chain seq x y z
N GLY A 1 -4.94 4.14 -20.29
CA GLY A 1 -3.70 4.92 -20.16
C GLY A 1 -2.57 3.99 -19.80
N ARG A 2 -1.36 4.25 -20.28
CA ARG A 2 -0.17 3.46 -19.90
C ARG A 2 0.27 3.92 -18.50
N PHE A 3 0.57 2.98 -17.61
CA PHE A 3 1.21 3.31 -16.33
C PHE A 3 2.73 3.34 -16.54
N GLU A 4 3.38 4.40 -16.09
CA GLU A 4 4.82 4.59 -16.21
C GLU A 4 5.38 5.22 -14.93
N LEU A 5 6.60 4.83 -14.56
CA LEU A 5 7.33 5.37 -13.42
C LEU A 5 8.57 6.10 -13.92
N ILE A 6 8.63 7.41 -13.66
CA ILE A 6 9.85 8.21 -13.86
C ILE A 6 10.45 8.44 -12.47
N LEU A 7 11.58 7.79 -12.20
CA LEU A 7 12.17 7.74 -10.86
C LEU A 7 13.50 8.49 -10.82
N TYR A 8 13.65 9.41 -9.86
CA TYR A 8 14.95 10.00 -9.54
C TYR A 8 15.89 8.98 -8.85
N SER A 9 15.33 8.13 -7.98
CA SER A 9 16.07 7.07 -7.28
C SER A 9 15.23 5.80 -7.22
N ASN A 10 15.67 4.77 -7.95
CA ASN A 10 15.01 3.46 -7.92
C ASN A 10 15.06 2.81 -6.51
N PRO A 11 16.20 2.80 -5.79
CA PRO A 11 16.22 2.29 -4.42
C PRO A 11 15.34 3.11 -3.46
N GLY A 12 15.32 4.44 -3.60
CA GLY A 12 14.52 5.32 -2.76
C GLY A 12 13.02 5.09 -2.95
N PHE A 13 12.57 4.98 -4.20
CA PHE A 13 11.17 4.64 -4.50
C PHE A 13 10.82 3.24 -3.98
N THR A 14 11.69 2.25 -4.20
CA THR A 14 11.50 0.88 -3.72
C THR A 14 11.37 0.84 -2.20
N ALA A 15 12.19 1.59 -1.46
CA ALA A 15 12.11 1.67 -0.01
C ALA A 15 10.76 2.26 0.46
N GLN A 16 10.22 3.27 -0.22
CA GLN A 16 8.90 3.82 0.09
C GLN A 16 7.78 2.80 -0.13
N VAL A 17 7.85 2.02 -1.22
CA VAL A 17 6.92 0.90 -1.45
C VAL A 17 6.99 -0.10 -0.28
N LEU A 18 8.19 -0.50 0.14
CA LEU A 18 8.37 -1.41 1.28
C LEU A 18 7.78 -0.87 2.59
N VAL A 19 8.02 0.41 2.91
CA VAL A 19 7.45 1.05 4.12
C VAL A 19 5.93 1.10 4.06
N SER A 20 5.35 1.38 2.88
CA SER A 20 3.90 1.36 2.70
C SER A 20 3.32 -0.05 2.87
N SER A 21 4.01 -1.08 2.36
CA SER A 21 3.61 -2.48 2.54
C SER A 21 3.71 -2.93 4.00
N ALA A 22 4.73 -2.46 4.73
CA ALA A 22 4.86 -2.73 6.16
C ALA A 22 3.67 -2.18 6.98
N ARG A 23 3.11 -1.02 6.59
CA ARG A 23 1.87 -0.49 7.18
C ARG A 23 0.68 -1.40 6.89
N ALA A 24 0.55 -1.85 5.65
CA ALA A 24 -0.53 -2.76 5.27
C ALA A 24 -0.51 -4.05 6.11
N LEU A 25 0.67 -4.59 6.45
CA LEU A 25 0.79 -5.76 7.31
C LEU A 25 0.09 -5.60 8.67
N GLN A 26 0.07 -4.41 9.27
CA GLN A 26 -0.61 -4.18 10.54
C GLN A 26 -2.12 -4.39 10.40
N LYS A 27 -2.74 -3.78 9.38
CA LYS A 27 -4.16 -3.95 9.07
C LYS A 27 -4.48 -5.37 8.62
N MET A 28 -3.53 -6.01 7.93
CA MET A 28 -3.70 -7.39 7.48
C MET A 28 -3.78 -8.39 8.63
N LYS A 29 -3.10 -8.18 9.77
CA LYS A 29 -3.15 -9.12 10.90
C LYS A 29 -4.56 -9.41 11.41
N GLU A 30 -5.48 -8.46 11.28
CA GLU A 30 -6.87 -8.59 11.76
C GLU A 30 -7.77 -9.23 10.71
N THR A 31 -7.50 -9.02 9.42
CA THR A 31 -8.35 -9.47 8.31
C THR A 31 -7.85 -10.76 7.65
N PHE A 32 -6.53 -10.96 7.64
CA PHE A 32 -5.82 -12.04 6.96
C PHE A 32 -4.99 -12.83 7.97
N GLY A 33 -4.99 -14.16 7.85
CA GLY A 33 -4.18 -15.04 8.69
C GLY A 33 -2.68 -14.98 8.36
N PRO A 34 -1.85 -15.80 9.03
CA PRO A 34 -0.45 -15.97 8.67
C PRO A 34 -0.33 -16.59 7.27
N GLY A 35 0.60 -16.08 6.47
CA GLY A 35 0.83 -16.57 5.11
C GLY A 35 1.75 -15.67 4.29
N ALA A 36 2.05 -16.10 3.07
CA ALA A 36 2.71 -15.29 2.06
C ALA A 36 1.65 -14.63 1.17
N TYR A 37 1.74 -13.31 1.01
CA TYR A 37 0.82 -12.52 0.20
C TYR A 37 1.61 -11.68 -0.80
N ASN A 38 0.97 -11.34 -1.91
CA ASN A 38 1.49 -10.38 -2.89
C ASN A 38 0.57 -9.15 -2.98
N MET A 39 1.02 -8.12 -3.71
CA MET A 39 0.35 -6.81 -3.78
C MET A 39 -1.06 -6.86 -4.38
N THR A 40 -1.42 -7.88 -5.16
CA THR A 40 -2.77 -7.97 -5.77
C THR A 40 -3.82 -8.48 -4.78
N GLN A 41 -3.38 -9.02 -3.64
CA GLN A 41 -4.25 -9.57 -2.60
C GLN A 41 -4.52 -8.57 -1.47
N VAL A 42 -3.79 -7.45 -1.43
CA VAL A 42 -3.87 -6.46 -0.37
C VAL A 42 -4.75 -5.29 -0.83
N PRO A 43 -5.80 -4.93 -0.06
CA PRO A 43 -6.63 -3.76 -0.38
C PRO A 43 -5.78 -2.48 -0.49
N PRO A 44 -5.97 -1.63 -1.53
CA PRO A 44 -5.14 -0.44 -1.75
C PRO A 44 -5.16 0.57 -0.59
N ASP A 45 -6.27 0.68 0.14
CA ASP A 45 -6.43 1.55 1.30
C ASP A 45 -5.58 1.11 2.51
N TYR A 46 -5.11 -0.14 2.53
CA TYR A 46 -4.25 -0.64 3.60
C TYR A 46 -2.86 -0.01 3.57
N TYR A 47 -2.39 0.42 2.39
CA TYR A 47 -1.11 1.11 2.23
C TYR A 47 -1.13 2.55 2.77
N SER A 48 -2.31 3.15 2.95
CA SER A 48 -2.47 4.52 3.44
C SER A 48 -2.45 4.58 4.98
N PRO A 49 -1.88 5.64 5.59
CA PRO A 49 -2.05 5.94 7.01
C PRO A 49 -3.43 6.55 7.33
N LYS A 50 -4.16 7.02 6.32
CA LYS A 50 -5.48 7.63 6.50
C LYS A 50 -6.53 6.59 6.87
N SER A 51 -7.55 7.05 7.57
CA SER A 51 -8.78 6.31 7.84
C SER A 51 -9.59 6.10 6.55
N PRO A 52 -10.48 5.09 6.51
CA PRO A 52 -11.38 4.89 5.37
C PRO A 52 -12.30 6.09 5.07
N GLY A 53 -12.62 6.91 6.09
CA GLY A 53 -13.40 8.15 5.90
C GLY A 53 -12.62 9.19 5.10
N GLU A 54 -11.41 9.53 5.55
CA GLU A 54 -10.53 10.49 4.87
C GLU A 54 -10.21 10.06 3.43
N ILE A 55 -10.00 8.76 3.19
CA ILE A 55 -9.75 8.26 1.82
C ILE A 55 -10.96 8.50 0.92
N ARG A 56 -12.18 8.26 1.41
CA ARG A 56 -13.41 8.48 0.64
C ARG A 56 -13.68 9.95 0.38
N GLU A 57 -13.30 10.84 1.28
CA GLU A 57 -13.50 12.28 1.10
C GLU A 57 -12.49 12.91 0.13
N GLU A 58 -11.25 12.40 0.12
CA GLU A 58 -10.17 13.03 -0.65
C GLU A 58 -9.88 12.38 -2.01
N LEU A 59 -10.14 11.08 -2.16
CA LEU A 59 -9.63 10.28 -3.29
C LEU A 59 -10.70 9.49 -4.05
N VAL A 60 -11.96 9.51 -3.60
CA VAL A 60 -13.11 8.81 -4.22
C VAL A 60 -14.19 9.81 -4.56
#